data_AF-A0AAE3QTR9-F1
#
_entry.id   AF-A0AAE3QTR9-F1
#
_cell.length_a   1.000
_cell.length_b   1.000
_cell.length_c   1.000
_cell.angle_alpha   90.00
_cell.angle_beta   90.00
_cell.angle_gamma   90.00
#
_symmetry.space_group_name_H-M   'P 1'
#
loop_
_entity.id
_entity.type
_entity.pdbx_description
1 polymer ?
#
loop_
_entity_poly.entity_id
_entity_poly.type
_entity_poly.pdbx_seq_one_letter_code
_entity_poly.pdbx_strand_id
1 'polypeptide(L)'
;MIKHLIFLLLLVTLTSAFSQSSDNIPTGTNIVRSKKSVVYHNENNQLPDTLIVRGTINQILYGYCGYICMGGVVEVKLTQSLHNYPFNYAYLVTACLENGITCGQKIVVNASKLTGTEKECYYQNVSGGIDSKGVPFYKLSESETKKIN
;
A
#
# COMPACT_ATOMS: atom_id res chain seq x y z
N MET A 1 -76.47 -20.28 16.77
CA MET A 1 -77.27 -20.04 15.54
C MET A 1 -76.76 -18.79 14.84
N ILE A 2 -76.49 -18.95 13.55
CA ILE A 2 -75.96 -18.00 12.56
C ILE A 2 -76.81 -16.73 12.46
N LYS A 3 -76.18 -15.55 12.30
CA LYS A 3 -76.49 -14.64 11.17
C LYS A 3 -75.56 -13.43 11.06
N HIS A 4 -74.97 -13.36 9.86
CA HIS A 4 -74.24 -12.26 9.24
C HIS A 4 -75.01 -10.92 9.20
N LEU A 5 -74.28 -9.81 9.16
CA LEU A 5 -74.45 -8.66 8.24
C LEU A 5 -73.27 -7.67 8.49
N ILE A 6 -72.26 -7.53 7.63
CA ILE A 6 -72.19 -6.90 6.29
C ILE A 6 -71.96 -5.37 6.34
N PHE A 7 -70.84 -4.96 5.72
CA PHE A 7 -70.52 -3.71 4.97
C PHE A 7 -70.48 -2.34 5.67
N LEU A 8 -69.31 -1.66 5.61
CA LEU A 8 -68.95 -0.56 4.67
C LEU A 8 -67.63 0.10 5.14
N LEU A 9 -66.48 -0.03 4.45
CA LEU A 9 -65.96 0.77 3.33
C LEU A 9 -65.70 2.26 3.65
N LEU A 10 -64.40 2.64 3.75
CA LEU A 10 -63.76 3.90 3.32
C LEU A 10 -62.31 3.92 3.87
N LEU A 11 -61.29 3.46 3.15
CA LEU A 11 -60.60 4.09 2.02
C LEU A 11 -59.96 5.45 2.39
N VAL A 12 -58.71 5.42 2.87
CA VAL A 12 -57.77 6.53 2.70
C VAL A 12 -56.45 5.98 2.17
N THR A 13 -56.35 6.05 0.85
CA THR A 13 -55.17 5.82 0.02
C THR A 13 -54.23 7.01 0.16
N LEU A 14 -52.99 6.82 0.62
CA LEU A 14 -51.88 7.73 0.30
C LEU A 14 -50.53 7.12 0.72
N THR A 15 -50.00 6.22 -0.11
CA THR A 15 -48.55 6.01 -0.20
C THR A 15 -48.14 6.18 -1.65
N SER A 16 -47.66 7.38 -1.92
CA SER A 16 -46.97 7.75 -3.14
C SER A 16 -45.63 7.00 -3.23
N ALA A 17 -45.42 6.40 -4.40
CA ALA A 17 -44.14 6.27 -5.11
C ALA A 17 -43.03 5.43 -4.45
N PHE A 18 -42.65 4.31 -5.06
CA PHE A 18 -41.65 4.30 -6.14
C PHE A 18 -41.53 2.88 -6.71
N SER A 19 -41.59 2.80 -8.04
CA SER A 19 -41.42 1.57 -8.81
C SER A 19 -39.99 1.05 -8.76
N GLN A 20 -39.90 -0.26 -8.91
CA GLN A 20 -38.73 -1.11 -9.06
C GLN A 20 -37.70 -0.58 -10.06
N SER A 21 -36.43 -0.63 -9.66
CA SER A 21 -35.32 -1.08 -10.49
C SER A 21 -34.43 -1.93 -9.57
N SER A 22 -34.67 -3.24 -9.59
CA SER A 22 -33.68 -4.22 -9.13
C SER A 22 -33.04 -4.79 -10.38
N ASP A 23 -32.26 -3.93 -11.03
CA ASP A 23 -31.38 -4.36 -12.11
C ASP A 23 -30.19 -5.08 -11.48
N ASN A 24 -30.18 -6.39 -11.73
CA ASN A 24 -29.05 -7.31 -11.72
C ASN A 24 -27.69 -6.69 -11.35
N ILE A 25 -27.30 -6.77 -10.07
CA ILE A 25 -25.89 -6.62 -9.69
C ILE A 25 -25.23 -7.97 -9.95
N PRO A 26 -24.35 -8.09 -10.97
CA PRO A 26 -23.53 -9.29 -11.10
C PRO A 26 -22.66 -9.35 -9.85
N THR A 27 -22.65 -10.52 -9.20
CA THR A 27 -21.83 -10.86 -8.04
C THR A 27 -20.42 -10.30 -8.23
N GLY A 28 -20.20 -9.12 -7.66
CA GLY A 28 -18.94 -8.40 -7.75
C GLY A 28 -17.89 -9.28 -7.11
N THR A 29 -16.98 -9.78 -7.93
CA THR A 29 -15.74 -10.39 -7.48
C THR A 29 -15.19 -9.54 -6.35
N ASN A 30 -15.13 -10.13 -5.15
CA ASN A 30 -14.26 -9.62 -4.09
C ASN A 30 -12.85 -9.62 -4.70
N ILE A 31 -12.44 -8.49 -5.27
CA ILE A 31 -11.04 -8.24 -5.59
C ILE A 31 -10.38 -8.09 -4.23
N VAL A 32 -10.05 -9.22 -3.61
CA VAL A 32 -9.09 -9.31 -2.54
C VAL A 32 -7.82 -8.75 -3.15
N ARG A 33 -7.56 -7.47 -2.93
CA ARG A 33 -6.33 -6.79 -3.33
C ARG A 33 -5.25 -7.49 -2.52
N SER A 34 -4.66 -8.56 -3.07
CA SER A 34 -3.68 -9.36 -2.34
C SER A 34 -2.59 -8.40 -1.91
N LYS A 35 -2.45 -8.18 -0.60
CA LYS A 35 -1.40 -7.34 -0.03
C LYS A 35 -0.07 -7.90 -0.54
N LYS A 36 0.58 -7.21 -1.48
CA LYS A 36 1.84 -7.70 -2.03
C LYS A 36 2.91 -7.62 -0.94
N SER A 37 3.69 -8.69 -0.81
CA SER A 37 4.71 -8.80 0.22
C SER A 37 5.96 -8.04 -0.19
N VAL A 38 6.63 -7.47 0.81
CA VAL A 38 8.03 -7.03 0.69
C VAL A 38 8.89 -8.26 0.34
N VAL A 39 9.84 -8.06 -0.58
CA VAL A 39 10.83 -9.07 -0.96
C VAL A 39 12.12 -8.78 -0.19
N TYR A 40 12.56 -9.72 0.63
CA TYR A 40 13.78 -9.57 1.44
C TYR A 40 15.01 -10.06 0.67
N HIS A 41 16.17 -9.51 1.02
CA HIS A 41 17.44 -10.09 0.61
C HIS A 41 17.68 -11.42 1.31
N ASN A 42 18.29 -12.36 0.58
CA ASN A 42 18.82 -13.60 1.12
C ASN A 42 20.32 -13.69 0.84
N GLU A 43 20.98 -14.69 1.42
CA GLU A 43 22.43 -14.91 1.30
C GLU A 43 22.90 -15.20 -0.14
N ASN A 44 22.00 -15.64 -1.02
CA ASN A 44 22.31 -15.97 -2.41
C ASN A 44 22.20 -14.76 -3.36
N ASN A 45 21.59 -13.65 -2.92
CA ASN A 45 21.44 -12.47 -3.75
C ASN A 45 22.77 -11.71 -3.85
N GLN A 46 23.42 -11.80 -5.01
CA GLN A 46 24.68 -11.11 -5.35
C GLN A 46 24.55 -9.57 -5.47
N LEU A 47 23.44 -9.00 -5.00
CA LEU A 47 23.24 -7.55 -5.01
C LEU A 47 24.11 -6.87 -3.94
N PRO A 48 24.50 -5.59 -4.13
CA PRO A 48 25.35 -4.86 -3.19
C PRO A 48 24.71 -4.77 -1.80
N ASP A 49 25.53 -4.78 -0.75
CA ASP A 49 25.04 -4.61 0.63
C ASP A 49 24.49 -3.21 0.88
N THR A 50 25.03 -2.22 0.17
CA THR A 50 24.63 -0.82 0.23
C THR A 50 24.49 -0.22 -1.16
N LEU A 51 23.56 0.72 -1.31
CA LEU A 51 23.34 1.49 -2.53
C LEU A 51 23.29 2.98 -2.22
N ILE A 52 23.89 3.80 -3.08
CA ILE A 52 23.62 5.24 -3.13
C ILE A 52 22.51 5.44 -4.17
N VAL A 53 21.27 5.55 -3.71
CA VAL A 53 20.10 5.68 -4.57
C VAL A 53 19.94 7.13 -4.98
N ARG A 54 20.13 7.40 -6.27
CA ARG A 54 19.87 8.69 -6.92
C ARG A 54 18.76 8.50 -7.92
N GLY A 55 17.64 9.20 -7.73
CA GLY A 55 16.47 8.94 -8.54
C GLY A 55 15.29 9.85 -8.26
N THR A 56 14.16 9.49 -8.87
CA THR A 56 12.88 10.15 -8.69
C THR A 56 11.87 9.18 -8.10
N ILE A 57 11.15 9.60 -7.08
CA ILE A 57 10.09 8.79 -6.47
C ILE A 57 8.96 8.59 -7.49
N ASN A 58 8.63 7.33 -7.77
CA ASN A 58 7.59 6.94 -8.72
C ASN A 58 6.29 6.53 -8.00
N GLN A 59 6.40 5.81 -6.89
CA GLN A 59 5.27 5.37 -6.06
C GLN A 59 5.64 5.44 -4.59
N ILE A 60 4.63 5.73 -3.75
CA ILE A 60 4.76 5.86 -2.30
C ILE A 60 3.63 5.10 -1.63
N LEU A 61 3.97 4.39 -0.57
CA LEU A 61 3.04 3.93 0.43
C LEU A 61 3.53 4.43 1.78
N TYR A 62 2.76 5.30 2.40
CA TYR A 62 3.15 5.87 3.68
C TYR A 62 3.20 4.82 4.77
N GLY A 63 4.13 5.03 5.69
CA GLY A 63 4.19 4.31 6.94
C GLY A 63 3.30 5.00 7.98
N TYR A 64 3.37 4.51 9.20
CA TYR A 64 2.84 5.20 10.36
C TYR A 64 3.72 4.86 11.55
N CYS A 65 4.18 5.87 12.28
CA CYS A 65 4.91 5.66 13.52
C CYS A 65 4.24 6.45 14.64
N GLY A 66 3.60 5.71 15.54
CA GLY A 66 3.00 6.20 16.78
C GLY A 66 3.08 5.07 17.82
N TYR A 67 1.99 4.78 18.52
CA TYR A 67 1.91 3.60 19.41
C TYR A 67 2.17 2.28 18.70
N ILE A 68 1.84 2.22 17.41
CA ILE A 68 2.23 1.16 16.48
C ILE A 68 3.18 1.76 15.43
N CYS A 69 4.11 0.94 14.96
CA CYS A 69 5.09 1.32 13.96
C CYS A 69 4.91 0.45 12.72
N MET A 70 4.83 1.12 11.59
CA MET A 70 4.72 0.54 10.26
C MET A 70 5.62 1.33 9.31
N GLY A 71 6.57 0.64 8.68
CA GLY A 71 7.47 1.23 7.69
C GLY A 71 6.71 1.65 6.44
N GLY A 72 7.15 2.76 5.86
CA GLY A 72 6.69 3.19 4.54
C GLY A 72 7.48 2.48 3.45
N VAL A 73 6.98 2.60 2.23
CA VAL A 73 7.60 2.02 1.04
C VAL A 73 7.67 3.08 -0.05
N VAL A 74 8.84 3.16 -0.70
CA VAL A 74 9.07 4.05 -1.84
C VAL A 74 9.68 3.28 -2.99
N GLU A 75 9.09 3.41 -4.17
CA GLU A 75 9.70 3.00 -5.43
C GLU A 75 10.38 4.21 -6.07
N VAL A 76 11.65 4.05 -6.40
CA VAL A 76 12.49 5.13 -6.91
C VAL A 76 13.00 4.72 -8.29
N LYS A 77 12.65 5.49 -9.32
CA LYS A 77 13.24 5.37 -10.65
C LYS A 77 14.66 5.92 -10.62
N LEU A 78 15.65 5.09 -10.87
CA LEU A 78 17.06 5.47 -10.84
C LEU A 78 17.40 6.40 -12.00
N THR A 79 18.19 7.44 -11.73
CA THR A 79 18.67 8.36 -12.78
C THR A 79 19.90 7.84 -13.51
N GLN A 80 20.59 6.86 -12.93
CA GLN A 80 21.79 6.24 -13.49
C GLN A 80 21.85 4.76 -13.12
N SER A 81 22.51 3.95 -13.94
CA SER A 81 22.82 2.57 -13.58
C SER A 81 23.75 2.52 -12.38
N LEU A 82 23.58 1.50 -11.54
CA LEU A 82 24.40 1.28 -10.36
C LEU A 82 25.22 0.01 -10.57
N HIS A 83 26.48 0.01 -10.11
CA HIS A 83 27.36 -1.15 -10.24
C HIS A 83 26.77 -2.36 -9.51
N ASN A 84 26.75 -3.52 -10.17
CA ASN A 84 26.17 -4.78 -9.67
C ASN A 84 24.69 -4.70 -9.26
N TYR A 85 23.94 -3.73 -9.76
CA TYR A 85 22.50 -3.60 -9.53
C TYR A 85 21.79 -3.44 -10.88
N PRO A 86 21.22 -4.52 -11.44
CA PRO A 86 20.75 -4.55 -12.83
C PRO A 86 19.37 -3.92 -13.06
N PHE A 87 18.76 -3.33 -12.03
CA PHE A 87 17.38 -2.83 -12.10
C PHE A 87 17.33 -1.32 -12.29
N ASN A 88 16.30 -0.84 -12.99
CA ASN A 88 16.06 0.59 -13.21
C ASN A 88 15.30 1.26 -12.04
N TYR A 89 14.77 0.46 -11.13
CA TYR A 89 14.03 0.90 -9.96
C TYR A 89 14.70 0.36 -8.70
N ALA A 90 14.75 1.19 -7.66
CA ALA A 90 15.07 0.79 -6.31
C ALA A 90 13.81 0.80 -5.45
N TYR A 91 13.66 -0.24 -4.64
CA TYR A 91 12.52 -0.41 -3.73
C TYR A 91 13.01 -0.24 -2.30
N LEU A 92 12.48 0.75 -1.61
CA LEU A 92 13.00 1.19 -0.32
C LEU A 92 11.92 1.07 0.74
N VAL A 93 12.25 0.41 1.86
CA VAL A 93 11.49 0.50 3.11
C VAL A 93 12.09 1.61 3.95
N THR A 94 11.23 2.47 4.48
CA THR A 94 11.63 3.67 5.22
C THR A 94 11.25 3.56 6.69
N ALA A 95 12.06 4.19 7.52
CA ALA A 95 11.80 4.30 8.95
C ALA A 95 10.88 5.51 9.19
N CYS A 96 9.57 5.25 9.33
CA CYS A 96 8.58 6.28 9.66
C CYS A 96 8.42 7.37 8.58
N LEU A 97 7.96 6.97 7.38
CA LEU A 97 7.60 7.93 6.34
C LEU A 97 6.34 8.71 6.74
N GLU A 98 6.47 10.00 6.98
CA GLU A 98 5.36 10.88 7.30
C GLU A 98 4.82 11.56 6.04
N ASN A 99 3.66 12.22 6.17
CA ASN A 99 3.04 12.93 5.05
C ASN A 99 3.87 14.20 4.73
N GLY A 100 4.45 14.26 3.53
CA GLY A 100 5.30 15.39 3.10
C GLY A 100 6.04 15.12 1.79
N ILE A 101 6.36 13.85 1.57
CA ILE A 101 6.99 13.35 0.34
C ILE A 101 5.96 13.23 -0.79
N THR A 102 6.34 13.52 -2.03
CA THR A 102 5.44 13.38 -3.20
C THR A 102 6.09 12.61 -4.35
N CYS A 103 5.27 11.92 -5.15
CA CYS A 103 5.75 11.34 -6.41
C CYS A 103 6.29 12.45 -7.32
N GLY A 104 7.40 12.17 -8.01
CA GLY A 104 8.12 13.15 -8.83
C GLY A 104 9.27 13.86 -8.10
N GLN A 105 9.35 13.75 -6.78
CA GLN A 105 10.46 14.30 -6.00
C GLN A 105 11.77 13.55 -6.28
N LYS A 106 12.86 14.30 -6.47
CA LYS A 106 14.21 13.77 -6.62
C LYS A 106 14.83 13.51 -5.25
N ILE A 107 15.51 12.38 -5.10
CA ILE A 107 16.16 11.99 -3.84
C ILE A 107 17.58 11.49 -4.06
N VAL A 108 18.40 11.65 -3.02
CA VAL A 108 19.74 11.05 -2.90
C VAL A 108 19.87 10.49 -1.49
N VAL A 109 19.87 9.16 -1.37
CA VAL A 109 19.89 8.46 -0.07
C VAL A 109 20.82 7.26 -0.10
N ASN A 110 21.36 6.92 1.06
CA ASN A 110 22.09 5.68 1.28
C ASN A 110 21.13 4.61 1.77
N ALA A 111 21.07 3.48 1.07
CA ALA A 111 20.23 2.36 1.42
C ALA A 111 21.10 1.14 1.75
N SER A 112 20.64 0.29 2.66
CA SER A 112 21.28 -0.99 3.01
C SER A 112 20.31 -2.14 2.79
N LYS A 113 20.77 -3.39 2.66
CA LYS A 113 19.87 -4.53 2.47
C LYS A 113 18.81 -4.61 3.58
N LEU A 114 17.56 -4.89 3.18
CA LEU A 114 16.52 -5.34 4.10
C LEU A 114 16.50 -6.88 4.11
N THR A 115 16.69 -7.47 5.27
CA THR A 115 16.91 -8.92 5.45
C THR A 115 15.74 -9.64 6.12
N GLY A 116 14.85 -8.89 6.78
CA GLY A 116 13.77 -9.44 7.60
C GLY A 116 14.21 -9.83 9.01
N THR A 117 15.48 -9.58 9.36
CA THR A 117 16.05 -9.85 10.69
C THR A 117 16.25 -8.57 11.52
N GLU A 118 15.84 -7.43 10.96
CA GLU A 118 15.94 -6.13 11.61
C GLU A 118 15.14 -6.11 12.93
N LYS A 119 15.69 -5.43 13.94
CA LYS A 119 15.07 -5.36 15.27
C LYS A 119 13.99 -4.28 15.32
N GLU A 120 14.11 -3.28 14.47
CA GLU A 120 13.24 -2.12 14.46
C GLU A 120 11.88 -2.47 13.86
N CYS A 121 10.83 -2.12 14.60
CA CYS A 121 9.49 -2.60 14.32
C CYS A 121 8.88 -2.10 13.00
N TYR A 122 9.32 -0.94 12.50
CA TYR A 122 8.90 -0.43 11.18
C TYR A 122 9.48 -1.24 10.02
N TYR A 123 10.54 -2.02 10.21
CA TYR A 123 11.03 -2.96 9.19
C TYR A 123 10.33 -4.31 9.27
N GLN A 124 9.82 -4.68 10.44
CA GLN A 124 9.06 -5.92 10.64
C GLN A 124 7.61 -5.78 10.17
N ASN A 125 7.04 -4.57 10.28
CA ASN A 125 5.69 -4.26 9.86
C ASN A 125 5.74 -3.25 8.72
N VAL A 126 5.57 -3.69 7.49
CA VAL A 126 5.61 -2.80 6.32
C VAL A 126 4.21 -2.64 5.72
N SER A 127 3.86 -1.42 5.32
CA SER A 127 2.62 -1.17 4.59
C SER A 127 2.59 -2.00 3.30
N GLY A 128 1.43 -2.60 3.00
CA GLY A 128 1.30 -3.62 1.95
C GLY A 128 1.79 -3.14 0.59
N GLY A 129 2.79 -3.83 0.05
CA GLY A 129 3.86 -3.25 -0.75
C GLY A 129 3.56 -2.98 -2.22
N ILE A 130 4.35 -2.08 -2.77
CA ILE A 130 4.50 -1.88 -4.21
C ILE A 130 4.98 -3.20 -4.83
N ASP A 131 4.47 -3.57 -6.00
CA ASP A 131 4.91 -4.77 -6.70
C ASP A 131 6.33 -4.59 -7.25
N SER A 132 7.33 -5.14 -6.55
CA SER A 132 8.71 -5.07 -7.00
C SER A 132 9.07 -6.09 -8.09
N LYS A 133 8.14 -6.94 -8.54
CA LYS A 133 8.40 -8.01 -9.51
C LYS A 133 9.55 -8.94 -9.10
N GLY A 134 9.70 -9.17 -7.80
CA GLY A 134 10.75 -10.03 -7.23
C GLY A 134 12.07 -9.31 -6.93
N VAL A 135 12.17 -7.99 -7.17
CA VAL A 135 13.34 -7.21 -6.77
C VAL A 135 13.35 -7.07 -5.24
N PRO A 136 14.45 -7.45 -4.55
CA PRO A 136 14.58 -7.26 -3.11
C PRO A 136 14.57 -5.79 -2.71
N PHE A 137 13.96 -5.50 -1.56
CA PHE A 137 13.89 -4.16 -1.01
C PHE A 137 15.16 -3.85 -0.22
N TYR A 138 15.59 -2.60 -0.30
CA TYR A 138 16.58 -2.05 0.62
C TYR A 138 15.86 -1.27 1.74
N LYS A 139 16.55 -0.99 2.83
CA LYS A 139 16.08 -0.16 3.94
C LYS A 139 16.83 1.16 3.99
N LEU A 140 16.11 2.22 4.33
CA LEU A 140 16.67 3.49 4.75
C LEU A 140 16.66 3.55 6.27
N SER A 141 17.79 3.94 6.88
CA SER A 141 17.81 4.29 8.30
C SER A 141 16.90 5.47 8.60
N GLU A 142 16.66 5.76 9.88
CA GLU A 142 15.93 6.97 10.28
C GLU A 142 16.59 8.24 9.75
N SER A 143 17.91 8.32 9.80
CA SER A 143 18.66 9.48 9.29
C SER A 143 18.52 9.66 7.77
N GLU A 144 18.47 8.56 7.02
CA GLU A 144 18.29 8.60 5.56
C GLU A 144 16.83 8.85 5.18
N THR A 145 15.87 8.34 5.96
CA THR A 145 14.45 8.63 5.77
C THR A 145 14.14 10.12 5.98
N LYS A 146 14.78 10.76 6.98
CA LYS A 146 14.64 12.21 7.22
C LYS A 146 15.11 13.10 6.06
N LYS A 147 15.93 12.60 5.13
CA LYS A 147 16.37 13.36 3.96
C LYS A 147 15.28 13.48 2.88
N ILE A 148 14.26 12.63 2.96
CA ILE A 148 13.18 12.55 1.97
C ILE A 148 11.81 12.89 2.56
N ASN A 149 11.68 12.90 3.89
CA ASN A 149 10.54 13.47 4.61
C ASN A 149 10.52 15.00 4.51
#